data_AF-A0A7N2QXN0-F1
#
_entry.id   AF-A0A7N2QXN0-F1
#
_cell.length_a   1.000
_cell.length_b   1.000
_cell.length_c   1.000
_cell.angle_alpha   90.00
_cell.angle_beta   90.00
_cell.angle_gamma   90.00
#
_symmetry.space_group_name_H-M   'P 1'
#
loop_
_entity.id
_entity.type
_entity.pdbx_description
1 polymer ?
#
loop_
_entity_poly.entity_id
_entity_poly.type
_entity_poly.pdbx_seq_one_letter_code
_entity_poly.pdbx_strand_id
1 'polypeptide(L)'
;MEEQRQRHQRIVLVPCPFQGHINPMFQLGSVLHSKGFPITIAHTQFNFPNTLNHPNFNFLPIVDGFSNCNVSSVNFIDVISGFNSNCKAPLQELMAQMMEAKEYQDEITCIIYDEYMYFAEAVANYLKLPSIILSTSSAISFHTILQLLKDRHNSTQDSMSPELVPELQPLRFKDLPISNFNNIEDLLQLIAKANETRMSSAIILNTMNCLEQTSLVQLQQRCQVPLFTIGPFHKIAPAASSSLMEEDNSCIAWLDEQMRNSVIYVSLGSIASMKKKELEEMAWGLANSKQPFLWVVRPDQTDGLEWIDPLPDGFKEAIGGRGCIVKWAPQKEVLAHSAVGGFWSHCGWNSTLESICEGVPMICQPFFGDQRVHARYLSQVWKIGMEWENNLGRGEIERAVRKLMLDREGEEMRQRAMELKEMIDDSMKEGGSSYNSLNELVDYILSL
;
A
#
# COMPACT_ATOMS: atom_id res chain seq x y z
N MET A 1 -47.15 3.53 -16.93
CA MET A 1 -46.16 3.45 -15.85
C MET A 1 -45.01 2.62 -16.39
N GLU A 2 -44.07 3.28 -17.06
CA GLU A 2 -42.78 2.66 -17.39
C GLU A 2 -41.96 2.71 -16.11
N GLU A 3 -41.66 1.56 -15.53
CA GLU A 3 -40.51 1.45 -14.64
C GLU A 3 -39.29 1.89 -15.43
N GLN A 4 -38.73 3.05 -15.07
CA GLN A 4 -37.41 3.47 -15.49
C GLN A 4 -36.45 2.36 -15.04
N ARG A 5 -36.08 1.46 -15.97
CA ARG A 5 -34.97 0.53 -15.77
C ARG A 5 -33.75 1.38 -15.40
N GLN A 6 -33.33 1.35 -14.13
CA GLN A 6 -32.02 1.88 -13.74
C GLN A 6 -30.98 1.07 -14.53
N ARG A 7 -30.37 1.69 -15.54
CA ARG A 7 -29.16 1.18 -16.17
C ARG A 7 -28.08 1.30 -15.12
N HIS A 8 -27.55 0.17 -14.61
CA HIS A 8 -26.45 0.28 -13.68
C HIS A 8 -25.20 0.72 -14.45
N GLN A 9 -24.45 1.62 -13.84
CA GLN A 9 -23.24 2.22 -14.38
C GLN A 9 -22.05 1.39 -13.91
N ARG A 10 -21.49 0.58 -14.80
CA ARG A 10 -20.41 -0.36 -14.46
C ARG A 10 -19.07 0.34 -14.44
N ILE A 11 -18.26 0.01 -13.44
CA ILE A 11 -16.89 0.49 -13.30
C ILE A 11 -15.92 -0.67 -13.54
N VAL A 12 -14.93 -0.44 -14.40
CA VAL A 12 -13.84 -1.39 -14.62
C VAL A 12 -12.61 -0.94 -13.86
N LEU A 13 -12.06 -1.81 -13.01
CA LEU A 13 -10.87 -1.56 -12.20
C LEU A 13 -9.66 -2.33 -12.77
N VAL A 14 -8.52 -1.66 -12.94
CA VAL A 14 -7.29 -2.26 -13.47
C VAL A 14 -6.15 -2.14 -12.44
N PRO A 15 -5.98 -3.14 -11.53
CA PRO A 15 -4.92 -3.11 -10.52
C PRO A 15 -3.54 -3.39 -11.11
N CYS A 16 -2.51 -2.81 -10.50
CA CYS A 16 -1.14 -3.28 -10.65
C CYS A 16 -0.95 -4.59 -9.85
N PRO A 17 -0.33 -5.66 -10.41
CA PRO A 17 -0.36 -7.01 -9.83
C PRO A 17 0.69 -7.22 -8.73
N PHE A 18 0.76 -6.30 -7.79
CA PHE A 18 1.55 -6.40 -6.56
C PHE A 18 0.63 -6.20 -5.35
N GLN A 19 0.88 -6.92 -4.25
CA GLN A 19 0.02 -6.93 -3.06
C GLN A 19 -0.37 -5.51 -2.58
N GLY A 20 0.60 -4.60 -2.54
CA GLY A 20 0.40 -3.21 -2.11
C GLY A 20 -0.50 -2.37 -3.03
N HIS A 21 -0.74 -2.82 -4.26
CA HIS A 21 -1.60 -2.17 -5.24
C HIS A 21 -2.95 -2.88 -5.39
N ILE A 22 -2.94 -4.21 -5.35
CA ILE A 22 -4.15 -5.06 -5.37
C ILE A 22 -5.07 -4.71 -4.19
N ASN A 23 -4.51 -4.65 -2.97
CA ASN A 23 -5.29 -4.37 -1.76
C ASN A 23 -6.12 -3.08 -1.85
N PRO A 24 -5.52 -1.89 -2.09
CA PRO A 24 -6.30 -0.67 -2.18
C PRO A 24 -7.29 -0.68 -3.37
N MET A 25 -6.96 -1.29 -4.51
CA MET A 25 -7.90 -1.38 -5.63
C MET A 25 -9.15 -2.20 -5.29
N PHE A 26 -8.98 -3.35 -4.64
CA PHE A 26 -10.11 -4.20 -4.21
C PHE A 26 -10.93 -3.56 -3.09
N GLN A 27 -10.28 -2.85 -2.18
CA GLN A 27 -10.97 -2.08 -1.15
C GLN A 27 -11.79 -0.95 -1.78
N LEU A 28 -11.22 -0.20 -2.73
CA LEU A 28 -11.96 0.81 -3.49
C LEU A 28 -13.15 0.19 -4.25
N GLY A 29 -12.95 -0.96 -4.89
CA GLY A 29 -14.04 -1.70 -5.53
C GLY A 29 -15.17 -2.05 -4.55
N SER A 30 -14.83 -2.47 -3.33
CA SER A 30 -15.83 -2.76 -2.29
C SER A 30 -16.58 -1.50 -1.85
N VAL A 31 -15.87 -0.37 -1.74
CA VAL A 31 -16.45 0.94 -1.43
C VAL A 31 -17.43 1.37 -2.53
N LEU A 32 -17.02 1.34 -3.80
CA LEU A 32 -17.87 1.73 -4.92
C LEU A 32 -19.05 0.77 -5.12
N HIS A 33 -18.84 -0.53 -4.92
CA HIS A 33 -19.92 -1.51 -4.93
C HIS A 33 -20.97 -1.22 -3.84
N SER A 34 -20.54 -0.82 -2.64
CA SER A 34 -21.46 -0.41 -1.56
C SER A 34 -22.31 0.82 -1.91
N LYS A 35 -21.87 1.62 -2.91
CA LYS A 35 -22.59 2.78 -3.45
C LYS A 35 -23.47 2.44 -4.65
N GLY A 36 -23.55 1.16 -5.04
CA GLY A 36 -24.45 0.66 -6.09
C GLY A 36 -23.82 0.48 -7.46
N PHE A 37 -22.51 0.65 -7.60
CA PHE A 37 -21.82 0.41 -8.87
C PHE A 37 -21.49 -1.07 -9.06
N PRO A 38 -21.90 -1.72 -10.17
CA PRO A 38 -21.35 -3.02 -10.55
C PRO A 38 -19.86 -2.89 -10.84
N ILE A 39 -19.06 -3.78 -10.26
CA ILE A 39 -17.60 -3.75 -10.38
C ILE A 39 -17.11 -4.90 -11.25
N THR A 40 -16.21 -4.58 -12.17
CA THR A 40 -15.43 -5.55 -12.92
C THR A 40 -13.94 -5.31 -12.67
N ILE A 41 -13.19 -6.32 -12.25
CA ILE A 41 -11.74 -6.25 -12.11
C ILE A 41 -11.09 -6.86 -13.35
N ALA A 42 -10.40 -6.03 -14.14
CA ALA A 42 -9.56 -6.50 -15.25
C ALA A 42 -8.13 -6.69 -14.75
N HIS A 43 -7.72 -7.95 -14.60
CA HIS A 43 -6.50 -8.30 -13.88
C HIS A 43 -5.51 -9.06 -14.77
N THR A 44 -4.22 -8.92 -14.48
CA THR A 44 -3.19 -9.70 -15.15
C THR A 44 -3.18 -11.15 -14.64
N GLN A 45 -2.54 -12.06 -15.38
CA GLN A 45 -2.36 -13.46 -14.97
C GLN A 45 -1.17 -13.65 -14.04
N PHE A 46 -0.27 -12.68 -13.96
CA PHE A 46 0.97 -12.72 -13.17
C PHE A 46 0.73 -12.92 -11.67
N ASN A 47 -0.10 -12.09 -11.04
CA ASN A 47 -0.50 -12.23 -9.63
C ASN A 47 -1.96 -11.76 -9.49
N PHE A 48 -2.81 -12.63 -8.93
CA PHE A 48 -4.18 -12.27 -8.67
C PHE A 48 -4.76 -13.02 -7.46
N PRO A 49 -5.51 -12.36 -6.57
CA PRO A 49 -6.13 -13.03 -5.43
C PRO A 49 -7.20 -14.03 -5.86
N ASN A 50 -7.58 -14.91 -4.94
CA ASN A 50 -8.66 -15.86 -5.16
C ASN A 50 -9.99 -15.12 -5.40
N THR A 51 -10.52 -15.22 -6.63
CA THR A 51 -11.79 -14.60 -7.04
C THR A 51 -12.99 -15.07 -6.25
N LEU A 52 -12.93 -16.29 -5.71
CA LEU A 52 -14.03 -16.86 -4.92
C LEU A 52 -14.29 -16.07 -3.63
N ASN A 53 -13.30 -15.32 -3.14
CA ASN A 53 -13.46 -14.44 -1.98
C ASN A 53 -14.31 -13.19 -2.31
N HIS A 54 -14.53 -12.89 -3.60
CA HIS A 54 -15.13 -11.65 -4.08
C HIS A 54 -16.31 -11.94 -5.03
N PRO A 55 -17.37 -12.64 -4.58
CA PRO A 55 -18.47 -13.09 -5.44
C PRO A 55 -19.32 -11.95 -6.02
N ASN A 56 -19.20 -10.74 -5.47
CA ASN A 56 -19.92 -9.56 -5.92
C ASN A 56 -19.23 -8.83 -7.09
N PHE A 57 -18.02 -9.25 -7.47
CA PHE A 57 -17.27 -8.65 -8.58
C PHE A 57 -17.24 -9.59 -9.79
N ASN A 58 -17.19 -8.99 -10.97
CA ASN A 58 -16.87 -9.69 -12.21
C ASN A 58 -15.36 -9.62 -12.47
N PHE A 59 -14.81 -10.63 -13.14
CA PHE A 59 -13.37 -10.75 -13.37
C PHE A 59 -13.06 -10.92 -14.86
N LEU A 60 -12.12 -10.11 -15.36
CA LEU A 60 -11.63 -10.17 -16.73
C LEU A 60 -10.11 -10.46 -16.72
N PRO A 61 -9.69 -11.69 -16.99
CA PRO A 61 -8.27 -12.03 -17.05
C PRO A 61 -7.64 -11.47 -18.33
N ILE A 62 -6.59 -10.67 -18.17
CA ILE A 62 -5.80 -10.07 -19.24
C ILE A 62 -4.57 -10.95 -19.51
N VAL A 63 -4.40 -11.36 -20.76
CA VAL A 63 -3.17 -12.05 -21.19
C VAL A 63 -2.01 -11.07 -21.16
N ASP A 64 -1.03 -11.32 -20.29
CA ASP A 64 0.05 -10.37 -19.98
C ASP A 64 1.43 -10.79 -20.51
N GLY A 65 1.58 -12.04 -20.93
CA GLY A 65 2.84 -12.61 -21.42
C GLY A 65 3.83 -13.00 -20.32
N PHE A 66 3.42 -13.02 -19.05
CA PHE A 66 4.28 -13.29 -17.89
C PHE A 66 3.99 -14.62 -17.18
N SER A 67 3.24 -15.53 -17.82
CA SER A 67 2.66 -16.75 -17.24
C SER A 67 3.65 -17.75 -16.61
N ASN A 68 4.97 -17.51 -16.64
CA ASN A 68 6.03 -18.35 -16.07
C ASN A 68 7.21 -17.57 -15.45
N CYS A 69 7.07 -16.26 -15.22
CA CYS A 69 8.18 -15.45 -14.67
C CYS A 69 8.26 -15.57 -13.15
N ASN A 70 9.44 -15.90 -12.61
CA ASN A 70 9.64 -15.97 -11.16
C ASN A 70 9.73 -14.55 -10.56
N VAL A 71 8.75 -14.19 -9.72
CA VAL A 71 8.53 -12.83 -9.17
C VAL A 71 9.77 -12.25 -8.49
N SER A 72 10.59 -13.09 -7.87
CA SER A 72 11.80 -12.69 -7.14
C SER A 72 13.00 -12.31 -8.02
N SER A 73 12.92 -12.52 -9.34
CA SER A 73 14.05 -12.36 -10.27
C SER A 73 13.89 -11.23 -11.30
N VAL A 74 12.72 -10.58 -11.37
CA VAL A 74 12.43 -9.59 -12.41
C VAL A 74 12.46 -8.17 -11.83
N ASN A 75 13.19 -7.29 -12.51
CA ASN A 75 13.23 -5.86 -12.19
C ASN A 75 11.82 -5.25 -12.30
N PHE A 76 11.38 -4.55 -11.25
CA PHE A 76 10.07 -3.87 -11.20
C PHE A 76 9.81 -3.03 -12.45
N ILE A 77 10.82 -2.29 -12.93
CA ILE A 77 10.69 -1.41 -14.11
C ILE A 77 10.37 -2.22 -15.37
N ASP A 78 11.05 -3.35 -15.56
CA ASP A 78 10.86 -4.22 -16.72
C ASP A 78 9.48 -4.88 -16.70
N VAL A 79 9.03 -5.31 -15.51
CA VAL A 79 7.69 -5.89 -15.30
C VAL A 79 6.61 -4.87 -15.66
N ILE A 80 6.65 -3.67 -15.09
CA ILE A 80 5.66 -2.63 -15.36
C ILE A 80 5.69 -2.23 -16.84
N SER A 81 6.87 -2.04 -17.43
CA SER A 81 7.02 -1.69 -18.84
C SER A 81 6.46 -2.78 -19.76
N GLY A 82 6.68 -4.05 -19.41
CA GLY A 82 6.13 -5.19 -20.12
C GLY A 82 4.61 -5.26 -20.03
N PHE A 83 4.00 -5.04 -18.86
CA PHE A 83 2.53 -4.98 -18.75
C PHE A 83 1.96 -3.89 -19.65
N ASN A 84 2.54 -2.68 -19.62
CA ASN A 84 2.07 -1.58 -20.44
C ASN A 84 2.22 -1.81 -21.95
N SER A 85 3.15 -2.68 -22.35
CA SER A 85 3.34 -3.08 -23.74
C SER A 85 2.39 -4.21 -24.15
N ASN A 86 2.24 -5.22 -23.29
CA ASN A 86 1.57 -6.48 -23.63
C ASN A 86 0.06 -6.43 -23.39
N CYS A 87 -0.41 -5.72 -22.36
CA CYS A 87 -1.80 -5.78 -21.89
C CYS A 87 -2.75 -4.87 -22.66
N LYS A 88 -2.23 -3.89 -23.42
CA LYS A 88 -3.06 -2.90 -24.13
C LYS A 88 -4.05 -3.55 -25.11
N ALA A 89 -3.56 -4.35 -26.05
CA ALA A 89 -4.41 -4.96 -27.07
C ALA A 89 -5.38 -5.99 -26.48
N PRO A 90 -4.95 -6.91 -25.57
CA PRO A 90 -5.87 -7.82 -24.91
C PRO A 90 -6.97 -7.13 -24.10
N LEU A 91 -6.64 -6.08 -23.33
CA LEU A 91 -7.66 -5.33 -22.59
C LEU A 91 -8.64 -4.65 -23.55
N GLN A 92 -8.15 -4.04 -24.64
CA GLN A 92 -9.01 -3.40 -25.64
C GLN A 92 -10.01 -4.39 -26.25
N GLU A 93 -9.58 -5.61 -26.58
CA GLU A 93 -10.46 -6.65 -27.12
C GLU A 93 -11.51 -7.10 -26.09
N LEU A 94 -11.10 -7.38 -24.86
CA LEU A 94 -12.02 -7.78 -23.78
C LEU A 94 -13.08 -6.71 -23.50
N MET A 95 -12.67 -5.45 -23.47
CA MET A 95 -13.57 -4.31 -23.26
C MET A 95 -14.55 -4.13 -24.42
N ALA A 96 -14.08 -4.24 -25.67
CA ALA A 96 -14.95 -4.16 -26.84
C ALA A 96 -16.02 -5.28 -26.84
N GLN A 97 -15.60 -6.51 -26.55
CA GLN A 97 -16.53 -7.64 -26.40
C GLN A 97 -17.55 -7.40 -25.29
N MET A 98 -17.12 -6.84 -24.15
CA MET A 98 -18.01 -6.51 -23.04
C MET A 98 -19.05 -5.45 -23.43
N MET A 99 -18.65 -4.43 -24.20
CA MET A 99 -19.56 -3.38 -24.68
C MET A 99 -20.57 -3.90 -25.73
N GLU A 100 -20.23 -4.94 -26.49
CA GLU A 100 -21.12 -5.56 -27.48
C GLU A 100 -22.05 -6.62 -26.88
N ALA A 101 -21.65 -7.24 -25.77
CA ALA A 101 -22.38 -8.35 -25.16
C ALA A 101 -23.70 -7.88 -24.52
N LYS A 102 -24.81 -8.31 -25.12
CA LYS A 102 -26.19 -8.03 -24.64
C LYS A 102 -26.52 -8.61 -23.27
N GLU A 103 -25.68 -9.49 -22.74
CA GLU A 103 -25.82 -10.08 -21.40
C GLU A 103 -25.52 -9.07 -20.29
N TYR A 104 -24.67 -8.07 -20.55
CA TYR A 104 -24.44 -6.98 -19.60
C TYR A 104 -25.55 -5.95 -19.79
N GLN A 105 -26.46 -5.88 -18.81
CA GLN A 105 -27.49 -4.83 -18.77
C GLN A 105 -26.92 -3.45 -18.40
N ASP A 106 -25.65 -3.42 -17.98
CA ASP A 106 -24.96 -2.27 -17.42
C ASP A 106 -24.02 -1.64 -18.45
N GLU A 107 -24.10 -0.33 -18.63
CA GLU A 107 -23.20 0.44 -19.50
C GLU A 107 -21.89 0.70 -18.75
N ILE A 108 -20.76 0.61 -19.44
CA ILE A 108 -19.45 0.91 -18.83
C ILE A 108 -19.30 2.42 -18.72
N THR A 109 -19.21 2.94 -17.49
CA THR A 109 -19.14 4.38 -17.22
C THR A 109 -17.72 4.91 -17.24
N CYS A 110 -16.78 4.20 -16.60
CA CYS A 110 -15.38 4.61 -16.58
C CYS A 110 -14.44 3.44 -16.27
N ILE A 111 -13.16 3.66 -16.58
CA ILE A 111 -12.06 2.79 -16.17
C ILE A 111 -11.27 3.47 -15.05
N ILE A 112 -11.19 2.84 -13.89
CA ILE A 112 -10.28 3.26 -12.81
C ILE A 112 -9.05 2.36 -12.86
N TYR A 113 -7.86 2.93 -12.93
CA TYR A 113 -6.63 2.15 -13.09
C TYR A 113 -5.54 2.61 -12.14
N ASP A 114 -4.71 1.69 -11.71
CA ASP A 114 -3.51 2.00 -10.94
C ASP A 114 -2.55 2.86 -11.78
N GLU A 115 -1.93 3.88 -11.17
CA GLU A 115 -1.05 4.84 -11.87
C GLU A 115 0.08 4.20 -12.70
N TYR A 116 0.53 2.99 -12.34
CA TYR A 116 1.55 2.27 -13.12
C TYR A 116 0.99 1.48 -14.32
N MET A 117 -0.33 1.33 -14.42
CA MET A 117 -1.02 0.56 -15.47
C MET A 117 -1.58 1.49 -16.57
N TYR A 118 -0.79 2.46 -17.01
CA TYR A 118 -1.18 3.52 -17.95
C TYR A 118 -1.64 3.02 -19.35
N PHE A 119 -1.42 1.75 -19.70
CA PHE A 119 -2.07 1.15 -20.87
C PHE A 119 -3.61 1.19 -20.78
N ALA A 120 -4.17 1.14 -19.57
CA ALA A 120 -5.62 1.20 -19.34
C ALA A 120 -6.20 2.56 -19.78
N GLU A 121 -5.49 3.66 -19.54
CA GLU A 121 -5.84 4.99 -20.06
C GLU A 121 -5.83 5.02 -21.60
N ALA A 122 -4.83 4.40 -22.22
CA ALA A 122 -4.77 4.32 -23.68
C ALA A 122 -5.95 3.52 -24.26
N VAL A 123 -6.43 2.48 -23.55
CA VAL A 123 -7.63 1.72 -23.93
C VAL A 123 -8.90 2.55 -23.71
N ALA A 124 -9.02 3.23 -22.56
CA ALA A 124 -10.14 4.11 -22.26
C ALA A 124 -10.31 5.17 -23.35
N ASN A 125 -9.22 5.85 -23.72
CA ASN A 125 -9.19 6.84 -24.78
C ASN A 125 -9.59 6.27 -26.16
N TYR A 126 -9.10 5.08 -26.51
CA TYR A 126 -9.47 4.41 -27.75
C TYR A 126 -10.97 4.10 -27.83
N LEU A 127 -11.55 3.63 -26.71
CA LEU A 127 -12.97 3.31 -26.59
C LEU A 127 -13.85 4.53 -26.27
N LYS A 128 -13.26 5.72 -26.13
CA LYS A 128 -13.92 6.98 -25.74
C LYS A 128 -14.63 6.88 -24.38
N LEU A 129 -14.03 6.15 -23.45
CA LEU A 129 -14.48 6.05 -22.06
C LEU A 129 -13.66 7.01 -21.18
N PRO A 130 -14.28 7.65 -20.17
CA PRO A 130 -13.56 8.33 -19.11
C PRO A 130 -12.61 7.39 -18.36
N SER A 131 -11.48 7.93 -17.91
CA SER A 131 -10.53 7.23 -17.04
C SER A 131 -10.23 8.01 -15.77
N ILE A 132 -10.05 7.30 -14.66
CA ILE A 132 -9.69 7.86 -13.36
C ILE A 132 -8.45 7.13 -12.84
N ILE A 133 -7.45 7.89 -12.39
CA ILE A 133 -6.25 7.30 -11.79
C ILE A 133 -6.53 6.94 -10.34
N LEU A 134 -6.13 5.75 -9.90
CA LEU A 134 -5.90 5.45 -8.50
C LEU A 134 -4.39 5.51 -8.25
N SER A 135 -3.96 6.48 -7.44
CA SER A 135 -2.62 6.47 -6.87
C SER A 135 -2.66 5.74 -5.53
N THR A 136 -1.90 4.65 -5.44
CA THR A 136 -1.83 3.78 -4.27
C THR A 136 -0.71 4.18 -3.30
N SER A 137 0.06 5.22 -3.66
CA SER A 137 1.02 5.88 -2.77
C SER A 137 0.36 7.01 -1.95
N SER A 138 1.14 7.63 -1.07
CA SER A 138 0.71 8.78 -0.27
C SER A 138 0.73 10.08 -1.09
N ALA A 139 0.00 11.10 -0.66
CA ALA A 139 0.01 12.41 -1.32
C ALA A 139 1.42 13.06 -1.24
N ILE A 140 2.14 12.86 -0.15
CA ILE A 140 3.52 13.33 0.04
C ILE A 140 4.43 12.68 -1.01
N SER A 141 4.37 11.36 -1.15
CA SER A 141 5.22 10.62 -2.09
C SER A 141 4.88 10.98 -3.53
N PHE A 142 3.59 11.09 -3.85
CA PHE A 142 3.17 11.52 -5.17
C PHE A 142 3.64 12.94 -5.50
N HIS A 143 3.48 13.89 -4.57
CA HIS A 143 4.00 15.25 -4.71
C HIS A 143 5.51 15.25 -4.93
N THR A 144 6.24 14.49 -4.12
CA THR A 144 7.71 14.36 -4.17
C THR A 144 8.16 13.89 -5.54
N ILE A 145 7.56 12.81 -6.04
CA ILE A 145 7.84 12.25 -7.37
C ILE A 145 7.64 13.30 -8.47
N LEU A 146 6.54 14.04 -8.40
CA LEU A 146 6.27 15.09 -9.37
C LEU A 146 7.30 16.22 -9.29
N GLN A 147 7.75 16.64 -8.10
CA GLN A 147 8.81 17.63 -7.99
C GLN A 147 10.14 17.14 -8.59
N LEU A 148 10.52 15.88 -8.33
CA LEU A 148 11.71 15.28 -8.93
C LEU A 148 11.66 15.27 -10.47
N LEU A 149 10.49 15.01 -11.05
CA LEU A 149 10.30 15.08 -12.51
C LEU A 149 10.44 16.49 -13.08
N LYS A 150 10.12 17.52 -12.29
CA LYS A 150 10.27 18.93 -12.70
C LYS A 150 11.74 19.36 -12.64
N ASP A 151 12.44 18.92 -11.59
CA ASP A 151 13.80 19.35 -11.27
C ASP A 151 14.86 18.30 -11.64
N ARG A 152 14.66 17.57 -12.74
CA ARG A 152 15.54 16.47 -13.22
C ARG A 152 17.03 16.79 -13.23
N HIS A 153 17.40 18.07 -13.33
CA HIS A 153 18.79 18.53 -13.31
C HIS A 153 19.44 18.58 -11.92
N ASN A 154 18.66 18.67 -10.83
CA ASN A 154 19.15 18.76 -9.45
C ASN A 154 19.03 17.44 -8.67
N SER A 155 18.26 16.47 -9.17
CA SER A 155 17.98 15.19 -8.50
C SER A 155 19.09 14.14 -8.61
N THR A 156 20.22 14.47 -9.24
CA THR A 156 21.40 13.59 -9.42
C THR A 156 22.53 13.87 -8.43
N GLN A 157 22.32 14.76 -7.45
CA GLN A 157 23.19 14.85 -6.27
C GLN A 157 23.20 13.50 -5.53
N ASP A 158 24.27 13.24 -4.77
CA ASP A 158 24.49 11.99 -4.02
C ASP A 158 23.19 11.51 -3.37
N SER A 159 22.57 10.48 -3.97
CA SER A 159 21.22 10.00 -3.63
C SER A 159 21.13 9.47 -2.19
N MET A 160 22.26 9.31 -1.51
CA MET A 160 22.38 8.89 -0.12
C MET A 160 22.81 10.01 0.83
N SER A 161 22.83 11.26 0.35
CA SER A 161 23.16 12.43 1.17
C SER A 161 22.13 12.65 2.29
N PRO A 162 22.59 12.96 3.52
CA PRO A 162 21.72 13.33 4.64
C PRO A 162 21.25 14.79 4.57
N GLU A 163 21.65 15.56 3.56
CA GLU A 163 21.21 16.95 3.37
C GLU A 163 19.73 17.02 3.03
N LEU A 164 19.08 18.09 3.49
CA LEU A 164 17.66 18.30 3.26
C LEU A 164 17.41 18.75 1.82
N VAL A 165 16.33 18.24 1.22
CA VAL A 165 15.94 18.61 -0.14
C VAL A 165 15.22 19.95 -0.12
N PRO A 166 15.68 20.96 -0.88
CA PRO A 166 14.96 22.22 -1.01
C PRO A 166 13.50 21.99 -1.42
N GLU A 167 12.57 22.76 -0.87
CA GLU A 167 11.12 22.71 -1.17
C GLU A 167 10.39 21.40 -0.79
N LEU A 168 11.11 20.36 -0.35
CA LEU A 168 10.56 19.05 0.05
C LEU A 168 10.86 18.71 1.52
N GLN A 169 11.01 19.72 2.37
CA GLN A 169 11.21 19.52 3.81
C GLN A 169 10.06 18.70 4.42
N PRO A 170 10.36 17.75 5.34
CA PRO A 170 11.63 17.50 6.01
C PRO A 170 12.50 16.41 5.33
N LEU A 171 12.25 16.09 4.06
CA LEU A 171 12.95 15.02 3.36
C LEU A 171 14.41 15.37 3.12
N ARG A 172 15.27 14.37 3.23
CA ARG A 172 16.67 14.39 2.81
C ARG A 172 16.83 13.72 1.46
N PHE A 173 17.94 13.94 0.78
CA PHE A 173 18.19 13.27 -0.51
C PHE A 173 18.13 11.74 -0.38
N LYS A 174 18.63 11.17 0.74
CA LYS A 174 18.50 9.75 1.06
C LYS A 174 17.07 9.26 1.29
N ASP A 175 16.12 10.16 1.55
CA ASP A 175 14.73 9.82 1.81
C ASP A 175 13.88 9.75 0.53
N LEU A 176 14.44 10.18 -0.61
CA LEU A 176 13.69 10.28 -1.86
C LEU A 176 13.30 8.89 -2.40
N PRO A 177 12.14 8.74 -3.07
CA PRO A 177 11.68 7.45 -3.59
C PRO A 177 12.60 6.80 -4.63
N ILE A 178 13.49 7.60 -5.24
CA ILE A 178 14.47 7.15 -6.25
C ILE A 178 15.78 6.65 -5.62
N SER A 179 15.99 6.86 -4.32
CA SER A 179 17.23 6.47 -3.64
C SER A 179 17.37 4.94 -3.60
N ASN A 180 18.61 4.46 -3.80
CA ASN A 180 18.96 3.03 -3.91
C ASN A 180 18.44 2.28 -5.16
N PHE A 181 17.91 2.98 -6.17
CA PHE A 181 17.69 2.36 -7.48
C PHE A 181 18.97 2.35 -8.31
N ASN A 182 19.33 1.17 -8.83
CA ASN A 182 20.53 1.01 -9.67
C ASN A 182 20.42 1.77 -11.01
N ASN A 183 19.20 1.90 -11.55
CA ASN A 183 18.94 2.67 -12.77
C ASN A 183 17.88 3.74 -12.53
N ILE A 184 18.33 4.88 -12.00
CA ILE A 184 17.47 6.04 -11.70
C ILE A 184 16.81 6.59 -12.97
N GLU A 185 17.53 6.61 -14.10
CA GLU A 185 17.01 7.18 -15.34
C GLU A 185 15.83 6.37 -15.89
N ASP A 186 15.93 5.03 -15.91
CA ASP A 186 14.81 4.18 -16.33
C ASP A 186 13.59 4.35 -15.41
N LEU A 187 13.81 4.48 -14.10
CA LEU A 187 12.74 4.75 -13.14
C LEU A 187 12.08 6.10 -13.41
N LEU A 188 12.88 7.16 -13.61
CA LEU A 188 12.37 8.49 -13.93
C LEU A 188 11.62 8.50 -15.27
N GLN A 189 12.05 7.73 -16.26
CA GLN A 189 11.34 7.57 -17.52
C GLN A 189 10.02 6.82 -17.35
N LEU A 190 9.98 5.76 -16.54
CA LEU A 190 8.75 5.05 -16.23
C LEU A 190 7.74 5.97 -15.52
N ILE A 191 8.20 6.69 -14.51
CA ILE A 191 7.39 7.66 -13.77
C ILE A 191 6.92 8.77 -14.71
N ALA A 192 7.78 9.27 -15.59
CA ALA A 192 7.39 10.29 -16.57
C ALA A 192 6.31 9.77 -17.50
N LYS A 193 6.42 8.55 -18.03
CA LYS A 193 5.37 7.93 -18.85
C LYS A 193 4.05 7.80 -18.09
N ALA A 194 4.08 7.35 -16.83
CA ALA A 194 2.90 7.26 -15.97
C ALA A 194 2.25 8.63 -15.68
N ASN A 195 2.99 9.74 -15.84
CA ASN A 195 2.53 11.09 -15.55
C ASN A 195 2.31 11.99 -16.79
N GLU A 196 2.92 11.66 -17.92
CA GLU A 196 2.75 12.34 -19.21
C GLU A 196 1.35 12.10 -19.78
N THR A 197 0.74 10.96 -19.45
CA THR A 197 -0.48 10.50 -20.10
C THR A 197 -1.77 11.09 -19.55
N ARG A 198 -1.74 12.02 -18.58
CA ARG A 198 -2.88 12.56 -17.81
C ARG A 198 -3.99 13.25 -18.64
N MET A 199 -4.65 12.50 -19.50
CA MET A 199 -5.96 12.78 -20.08
C MET A 199 -7.08 12.30 -19.14
N SER A 200 -6.72 11.56 -18.10
CA SER A 200 -7.64 11.12 -17.06
C SER A 200 -8.44 12.26 -16.45
N SER A 201 -9.69 11.96 -16.19
CA SER A 201 -10.70 12.93 -15.81
C SER A 201 -10.61 13.28 -14.32
N ALA A 202 -10.04 12.40 -13.49
CA ALA A 202 -9.81 12.63 -12.06
C ALA A 202 -8.68 11.74 -11.49
N ILE A 203 -8.28 12.02 -10.25
CA ILE A 203 -7.33 11.21 -9.46
C ILE A 203 -7.97 10.87 -8.11
N ILE A 204 -7.82 9.61 -7.70
CA ILE A 204 -8.21 9.08 -6.40
C ILE A 204 -6.95 8.79 -5.60
N LEU A 205 -6.94 9.21 -4.33
CA LEU A 205 -5.89 8.92 -3.35
C LEU A 205 -6.48 8.21 -2.13
N ASN A 206 -5.83 7.12 -1.71
CA ASN A 206 -6.09 6.48 -0.43
C ASN A 206 -5.36 7.24 0.69
N THR A 207 -5.86 8.41 1.04
CA THR A 207 -5.33 9.25 2.12
C THR A 207 -6.41 10.15 2.73
N MET A 208 -6.06 10.85 3.80
CA MET A 208 -6.93 11.71 4.58
C MET A 208 -6.34 13.12 4.66
N ASN A 209 -7.19 14.13 4.52
CA ASN A 209 -6.79 15.53 4.59
C ASN A 209 -6.02 15.85 5.89
N CYS A 210 -6.46 15.28 7.02
CA CYS A 210 -5.83 15.49 8.32
C CYS A 210 -4.38 14.98 8.41
N LEU A 211 -3.94 14.09 7.53
CA LEU A 211 -2.57 13.57 7.51
C LEU A 211 -1.65 14.36 6.56
N GLU A 212 -2.16 14.77 5.40
CA GLU A 212 -1.34 15.23 4.27
C GLU A 212 -1.80 16.55 3.63
N GLN A 213 -2.52 17.41 4.37
CA GLN A 213 -3.15 18.64 3.86
C GLN A 213 -2.24 19.47 2.95
N THR A 214 -0.99 19.72 3.37
CA THR A 214 -0.03 20.55 2.61
C THR A 214 0.26 19.94 1.24
N SER A 215 0.58 18.64 1.18
CA SER A 215 0.88 17.93 -0.07
C SER A 215 -0.34 17.85 -0.97
N LEU A 216 -1.54 17.66 -0.40
CA LEU A 216 -2.80 17.65 -1.15
C LEU A 216 -3.09 19.00 -1.83
N VAL A 217 -2.89 20.13 -1.12
CA VAL A 217 -3.05 21.47 -1.71
C VAL A 217 -2.08 21.67 -2.87
N GLN A 218 -0.82 21.27 -2.70
CA GLN A 218 0.19 21.36 -3.76
C GLN A 218 -0.13 20.47 -4.97
N LEU A 219 -0.64 19.25 -4.73
CA LEU A 219 -1.09 18.35 -5.78
C LEU A 219 -2.28 18.94 -6.54
N GLN A 220 -3.28 19.49 -5.85
CA GLN A 220 -4.45 20.09 -6.49
C GLN A 220 -4.07 21.23 -7.44
N GLN A 221 -3.12 22.08 -7.04
CA GLN A 221 -2.61 23.17 -7.89
C GLN A 221 -1.88 22.66 -9.14
N ARG A 222 -1.25 21.48 -9.06
CA ARG A 222 -0.42 20.92 -10.13
C ARG A 222 -1.20 20.04 -11.11
N CYS A 223 -2.08 19.18 -10.60
CA CYS A 223 -2.75 18.16 -11.40
C CYS A 223 -3.85 18.74 -12.29
N GLN A 224 -4.46 19.88 -11.94
CA GLN A 224 -5.51 20.57 -12.70
C GLN A 224 -6.75 19.70 -13.04
N VAL A 225 -6.90 18.56 -12.36
CA VAL A 225 -8.06 17.67 -12.41
C VAL A 225 -8.61 17.50 -10.98
N PRO A 226 -9.88 17.09 -10.81
CA PRO A 226 -10.42 16.74 -9.50
C PRO A 226 -9.56 15.69 -8.79
N LEU A 227 -9.28 15.94 -7.51
CA LEU A 227 -8.56 15.03 -6.62
C LEU A 227 -9.51 14.58 -5.51
N PHE A 228 -9.75 13.28 -5.42
CA PHE A 228 -10.61 12.68 -4.40
C PHE A 228 -9.76 11.96 -3.35
N THR A 229 -9.80 12.46 -2.12
CA THR A 229 -9.08 11.89 -0.98
C THR A 229 -10.03 11.06 -0.15
N ILE A 230 -10.11 9.77 -0.49
CA ILE A 230 -11.15 8.87 0.02
C ILE A 230 -10.59 7.81 0.96
N GLY A 231 -9.52 8.10 1.69
CA GLY A 231 -8.91 7.17 2.64
C GLY A 231 -9.54 7.21 4.05
N PRO A 232 -9.26 6.18 4.86
CA PRO A 232 -8.59 4.94 4.51
C PRO A 232 -9.59 3.90 3.96
N PHE A 233 -9.34 3.34 2.76
CA PHE A 233 -10.29 2.42 2.10
C PHE A 233 -10.70 1.22 2.95
N HIS A 234 -9.76 0.65 3.69
CA HIS A 234 -9.97 -0.56 4.48
C HIS A 234 -10.96 -0.37 5.66
N LYS A 235 -11.32 0.87 6.02
CA LYS A 235 -12.33 1.14 7.07
C LYS A 235 -13.70 1.57 6.52
N ILE A 236 -13.80 1.91 5.23
CA ILE A 236 -15.05 2.45 4.66
C ILE A 236 -16.05 1.34 4.36
N ALA A 237 -15.60 0.25 3.74
CA ALA A 237 -16.47 -0.87 3.40
C ALA A 237 -15.80 -2.20 3.80
N PRO A 238 -16.57 -3.18 4.31
CA PRO A 238 -16.06 -4.53 4.50
C PRO A 238 -15.55 -5.08 3.16
N ALA A 239 -14.26 -5.36 3.09
CA ALA A 239 -13.63 -5.98 1.94
C ALA A 239 -13.11 -7.36 2.35
N ALA A 240 -13.44 -8.38 1.56
CA ALA A 240 -12.84 -9.70 1.71
C ALA A 240 -11.33 -9.64 1.50
N SER A 241 -10.61 -10.65 2.02
CA SER A 241 -9.16 -10.70 1.87
C SER A 241 -8.77 -10.77 0.39
N SER A 242 -7.94 -9.81 -0.04
CA SER A 242 -7.25 -9.78 -1.32
C SER A 242 -5.78 -10.20 -1.17
N SER A 243 -5.47 -10.93 -0.10
CA SER A 243 -4.15 -11.49 0.15
C SER A 243 -3.77 -12.49 -0.95
N LEU A 244 -2.53 -12.37 -1.46
CA LEU A 244 -1.93 -13.35 -2.38
C LEU A 244 -1.42 -14.59 -1.65
N MET A 245 -1.26 -14.52 -0.33
CA MET A 245 -0.82 -15.63 0.53
C MET A 245 -1.91 -16.00 1.53
N GLU A 246 -1.97 -17.27 1.91
CA GLU A 246 -2.92 -17.76 2.93
C GLU A 246 -2.57 -17.18 4.30
N GLU A 247 -3.54 -16.54 4.94
CA GLU A 247 -3.39 -15.88 6.24
C GLU A 247 -3.49 -16.92 7.38
N ASP A 248 -2.51 -16.92 8.28
CA ASP A 248 -2.51 -17.78 9.46
C ASP A 248 -3.25 -17.10 10.62
N ASN A 249 -4.53 -17.45 10.77
CA ASN A 249 -5.40 -16.92 11.82
C ASN A 249 -5.06 -17.45 13.22
N SER A 250 -4.19 -18.47 13.36
CA SER A 250 -3.79 -18.96 14.69
C SER A 250 -3.07 -17.92 15.53
N CYS A 251 -2.45 -16.92 14.88
CA CYS A 251 -1.81 -15.81 15.59
C CYS A 251 -2.81 -14.95 16.37
N ILE A 252 -4.08 -14.87 15.95
CA ILE A 252 -5.11 -14.12 16.68
C ILE A 252 -5.41 -14.80 18.02
N ALA A 253 -5.57 -16.13 18.03
CA ALA A 253 -5.76 -16.88 19.28
C ALA A 253 -4.57 -16.73 20.24
N TRP A 254 -3.34 -16.66 19.71
CA TRP A 254 -2.16 -16.37 20.54
C TRP A 254 -2.19 -14.94 21.11
N LEU A 255 -2.67 -13.95 20.35
CA LEU A 255 -2.82 -12.57 20.79
C LEU A 255 -3.87 -12.42 21.90
N ASP A 256 -4.96 -13.20 21.86
CA ASP A 256 -6.02 -13.20 22.90
C ASP A 256 -5.47 -13.55 24.29
N GLU A 257 -4.37 -14.30 24.36
CA GLU A 257 -3.71 -14.69 25.61
C GLU A 257 -2.72 -13.62 26.14
N GLN A 258 -2.47 -12.56 25.39
CA GLN A 258 -1.49 -11.53 25.74
C GLN A 258 -2.13 -10.34 26.47
N MET A 259 -1.30 -9.61 27.23
CA MET A 259 -1.75 -8.38 27.88
C MET A 259 -1.94 -7.26 26.85
N ARG A 260 -2.82 -6.30 27.20
CA ARG A 260 -3.05 -5.10 26.39
C ARG A 260 -1.73 -4.35 26.15
N ASN A 261 -1.51 -3.89 24.92
CA ASN A 261 -0.33 -3.16 24.49
C ASN A 261 1.02 -3.84 24.81
N SER A 262 1.08 -5.16 25.00
CA SER A 262 2.34 -5.84 25.36
C SER A 262 3.08 -6.47 24.18
N VAL A 263 2.41 -6.66 23.04
CA VAL A 263 2.97 -7.36 21.87
C VAL A 263 3.55 -6.36 20.88
N ILE A 264 4.78 -6.61 20.42
CA ILE A 264 5.29 -5.98 19.21
C ILE A 264 4.97 -6.86 18.00
N TYR A 265 4.20 -6.32 17.05
CA TYR A 265 3.97 -6.95 15.76
C TYR A 265 5.10 -6.59 14.80
N VAL A 266 5.58 -7.54 14.00
CA VAL A 266 6.72 -7.36 13.11
C VAL A 266 6.41 -7.90 11.72
N SER A 267 6.38 -7.01 10.73
CA SER A 267 6.11 -7.34 9.32
C SER A 267 6.81 -6.35 8.38
N LEU A 268 7.71 -6.87 7.54
CA LEU A 268 8.54 -6.08 6.63
C LEU A 268 8.00 -6.07 5.18
N GLY A 269 6.71 -6.36 5.02
CA GLY A 269 6.01 -6.28 3.73
C GLY A 269 6.18 -7.50 2.84
N SER A 270 5.55 -7.45 1.67
CA SER A 270 5.41 -8.58 0.73
C SER A 270 6.55 -8.73 -0.27
N ILE A 271 7.51 -7.80 -0.30
CA ILE A 271 8.58 -7.76 -1.32
C ILE A 271 9.96 -7.78 -0.69
N ALA A 272 10.18 -7.06 0.42
CA ALA A 272 11.50 -6.95 1.03
C ALA A 272 12.04 -8.31 1.48
N SER A 273 13.25 -8.67 1.03
CA SER A 273 13.99 -9.85 1.48
C SER A 273 15.04 -9.45 2.52
N MET A 274 15.39 -10.39 3.40
CA MET A 274 16.35 -10.19 4.49
C MET A 274 17.47 -11.21 4.37
N LYS A 275 18.73 -10.79 4.57
CA LYS A 275 19.85 -11.73 4.57
C LYS A 275 19.83 -12.58 5.83
N LYS A 276 20.33 -13.81 5.76
CA LYS A 276 20.42 -14.72 6.93
C LYS A 276 20.99 -14.06 8.19
N LYS A 277 22.08 -13.30 8.05
CA LYS A 277 22.71 -12.59 9.18
C LYS A 277 21.79 -11.54 9.81
N GLU A 278 21.03 -10.81 9.01
CA GLU A 278 20.08 -9.80 9.50
C GLU A 278 18.93 -10.48 10.26
N LEU A 279 18.45 -11.62 9.74
CA LEU A 279 17.42 -12.44 10.40
C LEU A 279 17.92 -12.97 11.75
N GLU A 280 19.17 -13.44 11.82
CA GLU A 280 19.79 -13.89 13.07
C GLU A 280 19.87 -12.76 14.11
N GLU A 281 20.35 -11.57 13.73
CA GLU A 281 20.42 -10.43 14.65
C GLU A 281 19.02 -9.98 15.10
N MET A 282 18.04 -10.02 14.21
CA MET A 282 16.65 -9.70 14.50
C MET A 282 16.00 -10.67 15.47
N ALA A 283 16.15 -11.97 15.22
CA ALA A 283 15.67 -13.02 16.12
C ALA A 283 16.24 -12.80 17.54
N TRP A 284 17.56 -12.71 17.67
CA TRP A 284 18.17 -12.53 18.98
C TRP A 284 17.85 -11.18 19.63
N GLY A 285 17.69 -10.11 18.86
CA GLY A 285 17.26 -8.81 19.38
C GLY A 285 15.84 -8.85 19.97
N LEU A 286 14.90 -9.49 19.26
CA LEU A 286 13.54 -9.73 19.74
C LEU A 286 13.54 -10.58 21.01
N ALA A 287 14.29 -11.70 21.03
CA ALA A 287 14.40 -12.55 22.21
C ALA A 287 14.99 -11.83 23.43
N ASN A 288 15.96 -10.94 23.20
CA ASN A 288 16.65 -10.18 24.25
C ASN A 288 15.77 -9.06 24.82
N SER A 289 14.85 -8.49 24.03
CA SER A 289 13.93 -7.44 24.49
C SER A 289 13.02 -7.88 25.64
N LYS A 290 12.84 -9.20 25.80
CA LYS A 290 11.88 -9.83 26.73
C LYS A 290 10.42 -9.44 26.51
N GLN A 291 10.12 -8.72 25.42
CA GLN A 291 8.74 -8.41 25.04
C GLN A 291 8.11 -9.60 24.30
N PRO A 292 6.80 -9.83 24.47
CA PRO A 292 6.03 -10.66 23.55
C PRO A 292 6.09 -10.10 22.13
N PHE A 293 6.20 -10.97 21.12
CA PHE A 293 6.23 -10.53 19.73
C PHE A 293 5.50 -11.51 18.79
N LEU A 294 4.86 -10.95 17.77
CA LEU A 294 4.32 -11.68 16.63
C LEU A 294 5.14 -11.29 15.40
N TRP A 295 5.81 -12.25 14.76
CA TRP A 295 6.71 -11.99 13.65
C TRP A 295 6.32 -12.76 12.39
N VAL A 296 6.12 -12.03 11.30
CA VAL A 296 5.91 -12.59 9.96
C VAL A 296 7.27 -12.90 9.32
N VAL A 297 7.54 -14.18 9.05
CA VAL A 297 8.75 -14.67 8.39
C VAL A 297 8.37 -15.43 7.12
N ARG A 298 8.68 -14.85 5.96
CA ARG A 298 8.20 -15.37 4.67
C ARG A 298 9.14 -16.47 4.12
N PRO A 299 8.60 -17.51 3.45
CA PRO A 299 9.41 -18.60 2.91
C PRO A 299 10.48 -18.23 1.88
N ASP A 300 10.28 -17.14 1.16
CA ASP A 300 11.15 -16.63 0.10
C ASP A 300 12.34 -15.79 0.61
N GLN A 301 12.46 -15.59 1.93
CA GLN A 301 13.53 -14.77 2.52
C GLN A 301 14.85 -15.51 2.74
N THR A 302 14.94 -16.80 2.40
CA THR A 302 16.19 -17.57 2.39
C THR A 302 16.51 -18.01 0.96
N ASP A 303 17.71 -17.69 0.48
CA ASP A 303 18.20 -17.99 -0.88
C ASP A 303 17.84 -19.42 -1.35
N GLY A 304 16.73 -19.56 -2.09
CA GLY A 304 16.40 -20.65 -3.03
C GLY A 304 16.49 -22.11 -2.57
N LEU A 305 16.86 -22.39 -1.33
CA LEU A 305 17.01 -23.73 -0.77
C LEU A 305 15.70 -24.12 -0.07
N GLU A 306 15.43 -25.43 -0.05
CA GLU A 306 14.30 -26.06 0.65
C GLU A 306 14.03 -25.37 2.00
N TRP A 307 12.76 -25.23 2.37
CA TRP A 307 12.29 -24.51 3.56
C TRP A 307 12.80 -25.15 4.87
N ILE A 308 14.09 -24.98 5.13
CA ILE A 308 14.76 -25.21 6.40
C ILE A 308 14.32 -24.05 7.29
N ASP A 309 13.92 -24.36 8.51
CA ASP A 309 13.54 -23.35 9.50
C ASP A 309 14.61 -22.24 9.53
N PRO A 310 14.28 -21.00 9.09
CA PRO A 310 15.28 -19.96 8.90
C PRO A 310 15.80 -19.42 10.24
N LEU A 311 15.17 -19.82 11.34
CA LEU A 311 15.45 -19.31 12.67
C LEU A 311 16.74 -19.89 13.25
N PRO A 312 17.48 -19.11 14.07
CA PRO A 312 18.71 -19.59 14.69
C PRO A 312 18.48 -20.77 15.66
N ASP A 313 19.46 -21.66 15.76
CA ASP A 313 19.45 -22.74 16.76
C ASP A 313 19.27 -22.19 18.18
N GLY A 314 18.40 -22.81 18.97
CA GLY A 314 18.10 -22.39 20.34
C GLY A 314 17.14 -21.20 20.47
N PHE A 315 16.71 -20.59 19.35
CA PHE A 315 15.85 -19.40 19.38
C PHE A 315 14.45 -19.71 19.93
N LYS A 316 13.83 -20.81 19.50
CA LYS A 316 12.48 -21.20 19.95
C LYS A 316 12.45 -21.50 21.45
N GLU A 317 13.49 -22.13 21.96
CA GLU A 317 13.68 -22.40 23.39
C GLU A 317 13.88 -21.09 24.17
N ALA A 318 14.65 -20.14 23.62
CA ALA A 318 14.91 -18.86 24.26
C ALA A 318 13.67 -17.96 24.37
N ILE A 319 12.77 -18.01 23.39
CA ILE A 319 11.53 -17.22 23.39
C ILE A 319 10.41 -17.88 24.18
N GLY A 320 10.37 -19.22 24.23
CA GLY A 320 9.28 -19.97 24.86
C GLY A 320 7.93 -19.51 24.31
N GLY A 321 6.92 -19.33 25.17
CA GLY A 321 5.59 -18.86 24.75
C GLY A 321 5.48 -17.37 24.39
N ARG A 322 6.59 -16.59 24.47
CA ARG A 322 6.56 -15.14 24.22
C ARG A 322 6.60 -14.77 22.74
N GLY A 323 6.95 -15.70 21.85
CA GLY A 323 7.04 -15.42 20.42
C GLY A 323 6.04 -16.26 19.63
N CYS A 324 5.30 -15.61 18.76
CA CYS A 324 4.50 -16.25 17.72
C CYS A 324 5.13 -15.93 16.36
N ILE A 325 5.34 -16.95 15.53
CA ILE A 325 6.00 -16.81 14.23
C ILE A 325 5.12 -17.46 13.19
N VAL A 326 4.70 -16.68 12.20
CA VAL A 326 3.81 -17.13 11.13
C VAL A 326 4.39 -16.76 9.77
N LYS A 327 3.98 -17.48 8.73
CA LYS A 327 4.41 -17.18 7.35
C LYS A 327 3.74 -15.93 6.81
N TRP A 328 2.49 -15.72 7.20
CA TRP A 328 1.66 -14.63 6.76
C TRP A 328 0.54 -14.41 7.78
N ALA A 329 0.26 -13.16 8.15
CA ALA A 329 -0.69 -12.82 9.20
C ALA A 329 -1.86 -12.00 8.62
N PRO A 330 -3.07 -12.10 9.18
CA PRO A 330 -4.17 -11.18 8.88
C PRO A 330 -3.87 -9.80 9.49
N GLN A 331 -2.96 -9.04 8.84
CA GLN A 331 -2.32 -7.85 9.43
C GLN A 331 -3.30 -6.81 9.97
N LYS A 332 -4.41 -6.57 9.26
CA LYS A 332 -5.45 -5.62 9.70
C LYS A 332 -6.05 -6.03 11.06
N GLU A 333 -6.34 -7.31 11.23
CA GLU A 333 -6.91 -7.86 12.47
C GLU A 333 -5.87 -7.86 13.59
N VAL A 334 -4.62 -8.18 13.26
CA VAL A 334 -3.50 -8.09 14.21
C VAL A 334 -3.32 -6.66 14.72
N LEU A 335 -3.27 -5.66 13.84
CA LEU A 335 -3.09 -4.26 14.24
C LEU A 335 -4.28 -3.70 15.02
N ALA A 336 -5.50 -4.18 14.73
CA ALA A 336 -6.70 -3.84 15.50
C ALA A 336 -6.77 -4.54 16.87
N HIS A 337 -5.94 -5.56 17.11
CA HIS A 337 -5.99 -6.35 18.32
C HIS A 337 -5.40 -5.60 19.53
N SER A 338 -6.14 -5.59 20.65
CA SER A 338 -5.79 -4.81 21.85
C SER A 338 -4.43 -5.15 22.48
N ALA A 339 -3.92 -6.37 22.25
CA ALA A 339 -2.61 -6.79 22.72
C ALA A 339 -1.44 -6.11 21.99
N VAL A 340 -1.65 -5.63 20.76
CA VAL A 340 -0.58 -5.03 19.96
C VAL A 340 -0.27 -3.62 20.48
N GLY A 341 0.94 -3.46 21.00
CA GLY A 341 1.46 -2.20 21.52
C GLY A 341 2.50 -1.53 20.62
N GLY A 342 2.92 -2.16 19.54
CA GLY A 342 3.87 -1.54 18.61
C GLY A 342 3.97 -2.31 17.32
N PHE A 343 4.34 -1.61 16.25
CA PHE A 343 4.48 -2.21 14.94
C PHE A 343 5.85 -1.91 14.33
N TRP A 344 6.67 -2.95 14.17
CA TRP A 344 7.89 -2.85 13.39
C TRP A 344 7.59 -3.14 11.92
N SER A 345 7.71 -2.09 11.10
CA SER A 345 7.28 -2.09 9.72
C SER A 345 8.34 -1.58 8.75
N HIS A 346 8.25 -2.04 7.52
CA HIS A 346 8.93 -1.46 6.36
C HIS A 346 8.39 -0.09 5.91
N CYS A 347 7.30 0.39 6.50
CA CYS A 347 6.69 1.70 6.20
C CYS A 347 6.07 1.84 4.79
N GLY A 348 5.62 0.73 4.18
CA GLY A 348 4.74 0.81 3.02
C GLY A 348 3.43 1.53 3.36
N TRP A 349 2.84 2.25 2.40
CA TRP A 349 1.73 3.17 2.68
C TRP A 349 0.51 2.48 3.31
N ASN A 350 0.09 1.32 2.78
CA ASN A 350 -1.04 0.57 3.35
C ASN A 350 -0.81 0.19 4.82
N SER A 351 0.37 -0.38 5.13
CA SER A 351 0.73 -0.75 6.50
C SER A 351 0.83 0.45 7.43
N THR A 352 1.30 1.59 6.92
CA THR A 352 1.32 2.87 7.66
C THR A 352 -0.10 3.31 8.00
N LEU A 353 -1.01 3.33 7.01
CA LEU A 353 -2.41 3.68 7.25
C LEU A 353 -3.07 2.74 8.26
N GLU A 354 -2.91 1.42 8.11
CA GLU A 354 -3.47 0.42 9.04
C GLU A 354 -2.97 0.65 10.47
N SER A 355 -1.69 0.97 10.66
CA SER A 355 -1.12 1.25 11.99
C SER A 355 -1.69 2.52 12.62
N ILE A 356 -1.76 3.61 11.85
CA ILE A 356 -2.29 4.90 12.33
C ILE A 356 -3.77 4.76 12.66
N CYS A 357 -4.52 4.06 11.82
CA CYS A 357 -5.94 3.79 12.01
C CYS A 357 -6.27 3.02 13.29
N GLU A 358 -5.27 2.29 13.82
CA GLU A 358 -5.40 1.54 15.07
C GLU A 358 -4.64 2.16 16.25
N GLY A 359 -4.01 3.31 16.05
CA GLY A 359 -3.30 4.04 17.11
C GLY A 359 -2.04 3.31 17.58
N VAL A 360 -1.43 2.50 16.71
CA VAL A 360 -0.25 1.71 17.02
C VAL A 360 1.01 2.46 16.58
N PRO A 361 1.96 2.77 17.49
CA PRO A 361 3.20 3.44 17.14
C PRO A 361 4.20 2.49 16.47
N MET A 362 5.16 3.04 15.72
CA MET A 362 5.96 2.26 14.76
C MET A 362 7.47 2.29 14.98
N ILE A 363 8.13 1.15 14.82
CA ILE A 363 9.56 1.09 14.47
C ILE A 363 9.66 1.02 12.95
N CYS A 364 10.39 1.96 12.35
CA CYS A 364 10.35 2.21 10.92
C CYS A 364 11.64 1.76 10.23
N GLN A 365 11.62 0.64 9.51
CA GLN A 365 12.78 0.09 8.78
C GLN A 365 12.53 0.12 7.25
N PRO A 366 12.70 1.27 6.59
CA PRO A 366 12.44 1.39 5.16
C PRO A 366 13.52 0.71 4.30
N PHE A 367 13.11 0.11 3.18
CA PHE A 367 14.00 -0.60 2.25
C PHE A 367 14.13 0.10 0.89
N PHE A 368 13.02 0.51 0.27
CA PHE A 368 13.02 1.07 -1.10
C PHE A 368 11.79 1.94 -1.36
N GLY A 369 11.81 2.68 -2.47
CA GLY A 369 10.68 3.48 -2.90
C GLY A 369 10.26 4.54 -1.87
N ASP A 370 8.95 4.72 -1.76
CA ASP A 370 8.30 5.70 -0.87
C ASP A 370 8.43 5.39 0.64
N GLN A 371 8.91 4.21 1.01
CA GLN A 371 9.04 3.80 2.41
C GLN A 371 9.89 4.77 3.24
N ARG A 372 10.95 5.34 2.66
CA ARG A 372 11.83 6.31 3.35
C ARG A 372 11.13 7.65 3.59
N VAL A 373 10.32 8.10 2.62
CA VAL A 373 9.45 9.26 2.79
C VAL A 373 8.51 9.05 3.97
N HIS A 374 7.84 7.90 4.02
CA HIS A 374 6.92 7.59 5.12
C HIS A 374 7.63 7.47 6.47
N ALA A 375 8.78 6.79 6.54
CA ALA A 375 9.58 6.69 7.77
C ALA A 375 10.01 8.06 8.31
N ARG A 376 10.36 8.98 7.41
CA ARG A 376 10.71 10.36 7.76
C ARG A 376 9.51 11.12 8.33
N TYR A 377 8.33 10.97 7.74
CA TYR A 377 7.10 11.61 8.23
C TYR A 377 6.62 11.00 9.56
N LEU A 378 6.65 9.68 9.69
CA LEU A 378 6.34 8.95 10.92
C LEU A 378 7.19 9.43 12.09
N SER A 379 8.48 9.70 11.85
CA SER A 379 9.41 10.11 12.90
C SER A 379 9.46 11.63 13.16
N GLN A 380 9.48 12.46 12.12
CA GLN A 380 9.73 13.89 12.26
C GLN A 380 8.47 14.75 12.27
N VAL A 381 7.41 14.32 11.57
CA VAL A 381 6.19 15.11 11.39
C VAL A 381 5.12 14.62 12.35
N TRP A 382 4.68 13.38 12.19
CA TRP A 382 3.64 12.79 13.03
C TRP A 382 4.16 12.36 14.41
N LYS A 383 5.46 12.07 14.52
CA LYS A 383 6.15 11.67 15.77
C LYS A 383 5.49 10.47 16.45
N ILE A 384 5.01 9.53 15.63
CA ILE A 384 4.41 8.26 16.06
C ILE A 384 5.30 7.06 15.77
N GLY A 385 6.48 7.30 15.19
CA GLY A 385 7.44 6.24 14.95
C GLY A 385 8.88 6.67 15.15
N MET A 386 9.76 5.67 15.19
CA MET A 386 11.20 5.85 15.23
C MET A 386 11.84 5.32 13.95
N GLU A 387 12.49 6.23 13.22
CA GLU A 387 13.22 5.91 11.99
C GLU A 387 14.49 5.12 12.30
N TRP A 388 14.65 4.01 11.58
CA TRP A 388 15.83 3.17 11.63
C TRP A 388 16.92 3.71 10.70
N GLU A 389 18.06 4.17 11.23
CA GLU A 389 19.07 4.80 10.37
C GLU A 389 20.21 3.90 9.89
N ASN A 390 20.57 2.75 10.53
CA ASN A 390 21.65 1.86 10.03
C ASN A 390 21.70 0.43 10.64
N ASN A 391 22.43 -0.46 9.94
CA ASN A 391 22.75 -1.88 10.20
C ASN A 391 22.65 -2.34 11.65
N LEU A 392 21.87 -3.38 11.86
CA LEU A 392 21.51 -3.79 13.19
C LEU A 392 22.23 -5.00 13.73
N GLY A 393 22.94 -4.78 14.83
CA GLY A 393 23.13 -5.82 15.81
C GLY A 393 21.86 -6.01 16.64
N ARG A 394 21.73 -7.20 17.21
CA ARG A 394 20.70 -7.57 18.18
C ARG A 394 20.56 -6.59 19.35
N GLY A 395 21.63 -5.91 19.74
CA GLY A 395 21.63 -4.98 20.87
C GLY A 395 20.86 -3.69 20.57
N GLU A 396 21.01 -3.16 19.37
CA GLU A 396 20.23 -2.01 18.89
C GLU A 396 18.74 -2.37 18.76
N ILE A 397 18.46 -3.57 18.24
CA ILE A 397 17.09 -4.10 18.11
C ILE A 397 16.43 -4.22 19.48
N GLU A 398 17.12 -4.84 20.45
CA GLU A 398 16.65 -4.91 21.83
C GLU A 398 16.28 -3.51 22.36
N ARG A 399 17.18 -2.54 22.19
CA ARG A 399 16.96 -1.17 22.68
C ARG A 399 15.76 -0.50 22.01
N ALA A 400 15.61 -0.62 20.69
CA ALA A 400 14.49 -0.01 19.98
C ALA A 400 13.14 -0.60 20.40
N VAL A 401 13.05 -1.93 20.49
CA VAL A 401 11.83 -2.62 20.94
C VAL A 401 11.48 -2.18 22.37
N ARG A 402 12.46 -2.18 23.28
CA ARG A 402 12.22 -1.74 24.66
C ARG A 402 11.83 -0.27 24.74
N LYS A 403 12.46 0.59 23.93
CA LYS A 403 12.17 2.02 23.89
C LYS A 403 10.73 2.30 23.42
N LEU A 404 10.27 1.62 22.36
CA LEU A 404 8.90 1.77 21.87
C LEU A 404 7.87 1.22 22.89
N MET A 405 8.17 0.09 23.51
CA MET A 405 7.19 -0.65 24.32
C MET A 405 7.15 -0.24 25.80
N LEU A 406 8.26 0.24 26.38
CA LEU A 406 8.41 0.42 27.82
C LEU A 406 8.78 1.85 28.24
N ASP A 407 9.44 2.63 27.36
CA ASP A 407 9.93 3.95 27.73
C ASP A 407 8.84 5.03 27.54
N ARG A 408 9.02 6.16 28.24
CA ARG A 408 8.11 7.32 28.15
C ARG A 408 7.96 7.84 26.71
N GLU A 409 9.02 7.79 25.92
CA GLU A 409 8.97 8.23 24.52
C GLU A 409 8.04 7.36 23.67
N GLY A 410 8.01 6.04 23.91
CA GLY A 410 7.07 5.13 23.26
C GLY A 410 5.62 5.40 23.66
N GLU A 411 5.38 5.74 24.93
CA GLU A 411 4.05 6.15 25.39
C GLU A 411 3.60 7.49 24.78
N GLU A 412 4.49 8.47 24.65
CA GLU A 412 4.21 9.72 23.95
C GLU A 412 3.90 9.49 22.46
N MET A 413 4.60 8.56 21.80
CA MET A 413 4.29 8.15 20.41
C MET A 413 2.91 7.51 20.30
N ARG A 414 2.56 6.62 21.24
CA ARG A 414 1.25 5.95 21.29
C ARG A 414 0.12 6.95 21.47
N GLN A 415 0.27 7.91 22.39
CA GLN A 415 -0.72 8.95 22.60
C GLN A 415 -0.97 9.77 21.33
N ARG A 416 0.10 10.17 20.62
CA ARG A 416 -0.02 10.85 19.32
C ARG A 416 -0.66 9.96 18.25
N ALA A 417 -0.38 8.66 18.23
CA ALA A 417 -1.01 7.73 17.31
C ALA A 417 -2.51 7.61 17.56
N MET A 418 -2.94 7.61 18.84
CA MET A 418 -4.35 7.64 19.22
C MET A 418 -5.05 8.94 18.79
N GLU A 419 -4.39 10.10 18.94
CA GLU A 419 -4.92 11.38 18.46
C GLU A 419 -5.12 11.39 16.94
N LEU A 420 -4.17 10.83 16.18
CA LEU A 420 -4.31 10.68 14.73
C LEU A 420 -5.46 9.72 14.37
N LYS A 421 -5.60 8.61 15.10
CA LYS A 421 -6.72 7.68 14.93
C LYS A 421 -8.06 8.38 15.11
N GLU A 422 -8.22 9.18 16.17
CA GLU A 422 -9.45 9.92 16.43
C GLU A 422 -9.77 10.92 15.30
N MET A 423 -8.78 11.67 14.81
CA MET A 423 -8.97 12.59 13.67
C MET A 423 -9.38 11.87 12.38
N ILE A 424 -8.84 10.67 12.14
CA ILE A 424 -9.21 9.84 10.99
C ILE A 424 -10.63 9.31 11.14
N ASP A 425 -10.98 8.82 12.34
CA ASP A 425 -12.32 8.33 12.62
C ASP A 425 -13.36 9.45 12.48
N ASP A 426 -13.02 10.69 12.85
CA ASP A 426 -13.87 11.87 12.62
C ASP A 426 -13.98 12.25 11.13
N SER A 427 -12.91 12.12 10.34
CA SER A 427 -12.95 12.45 8.91
C SER A 427 -13.84 11.51 8.09
N MET A 428 -14.11 10.30 8.60
CA MET A 428 -14.97 9.30 7.97
C MET A 428 -16.45 9.40 8.38
N LYS A 429 -16.78 10.12 9.46
CA LYS A 429 -18.18 10.31 9.89
C LYS A 429 -18.93 11.20 8.90
N GLU A 430 -20.25 11.16 8.95
CA GLU A 430 -21.11 12.04 8.15
C GLU A 430 -20.71 13.52 8.34
N GLY A 431 -20.47 14.22 7.23
CA GLY A 431 -19.96 15.59 7.21
C GLY A 431 -18.43 15.72 7.33
N GLY A 432 -17.71 14.63 7.61
CA GLY A 432 -16.25 14.56 7.61
C GLY A 432 -15.64 14.66 6.21
N SER A 433 -14.35 14.99 6.13
CA SER A 433 -13.70 15.28 4.85
C SER A 433 -13.58 14.06 3.92
N SER A 434 -13.23 12.88 4.44
CA SER A 434 -13.19 11.64 3.66
C SER A 434 -14.59 11.21 3.23
N TYR A 435 -15.59 11.35 4.12
CA TYR A 435 -16.99 11.05 3.82
C TYR A 435 -17.53 11.92 2.68
N ASN A 436 -17.30 13.23 2.75
CA ASN A 436 -17.75 14.16 1.73
C ASN A 436 -17.02 13.89 0.40
N SER A 437 -15.70 13.70 0.42
CA SER A 437 -14.92 13.40 -0.80
C SER A 437 -15.38 12.12 -1.49
N LEU A 438 -15.84 11.11 -0.72
CA LEU A 438 -16.42 9.90 -1.29
C LEU A 438 -17.75 10.18 -1.99
N ASN A 439 -18.63 10.97 -1.38
CA ASN A 439 -19.89 11.33 -2.04
C ASN A 439 -19.65 12.19 -3.28
N GLU A 440 -18.70 13.13 -3.23
CA GLU A 440 -18.29 13.93 -4.39
C GLU A 440 -17.73 13.04 -5.51
N LEU A 441 -16.96 11.99 -5.19
CA LEU A 441 -16.49 11.02 -6.17
C LEU A 441 -17.66 10.24 -6.80
N VAL A 442 -18.62 9.81 -5.98
CA VAL A 442 -19.82 9.11 -6.48
C VAL A 442 -20.61 10.02 -7.43
N ASP A 443 -20.90 11.24 -7.01
CA ASP A 443 -21.62 12.22 -7.84
C ASP A 443 -20.85 12.54 -9.13
N TYR A 444 -19.52 12.64 -9.04
CA TYR A 444 -18.66 12.83 -10.19
C TYR A 444 -18.78 11.66 -11.18
N ILE A 445 -18.66 10.41 -10.72
CA ILE A 445 -18.80 9.21 -11.57
C ILE A 445 -20.19 9.14 -12.21
N LEU A 446 -21.26 9.47 -11.46
CA LEU A 446 -22.63 9.50 -12.00
C LEU A 446 -22.81 10.57 -13.08
N SER A 447 -21.97 11.60 -13.09
CA SER A 447 -22.01 12.72 -14.05
C SER A 447 -21.18 12.52 -15.32
N LEU A 448 -20.34 11.47 -15.36
CA LEU A 448 -19.57 11.05 -16.53
C LEU A 448 -20.50 10.44 -17.60
#